data_AF-A0A1S9DFG3-F1
#
_entry.id   AF-A0A1S9DFG3-F1
#
_cell.length_a   1.000
_cell.length_b   1.000
_cell.length_c   1.000
_cell.angle_alpha   90.00
_cell.angle_beta   90.00
_cell.angle_gamma   90.00
#
_symmetry.space_group_name_H-M   'P 1'
#
loop_
_entity.id
_entity.type
_entity.pdbx_description
1 polymer ?
#
loop_
_entity_poly.entity_id
_entity_poly.type
_entity_poly.pdbx_seq_one_letter_code
_entity_poly.pdbx_strand_id
1 'polypeptide(L)'
;MWESVICQLGGQILAGILMALNGRAGALYRIPFPVLCRSSWGSLGALWPTFNRAVMAIVWNGVNAVQGAQCLNVLLHSIFPSMANIPNTMGAKSALTSAGMICFFVFWFVNCAFLFIPIPKMRILVYIKVVAYYSATVAMLAWTLSLSGSSKHTLRSHSTIHGTEKSWMVAKFFWLGLASVATFVSNAADLQRYARRRNDVILGQVFSFHVANFIIAIMGCVIAATSEPIFGELIWNPISILERLMEGDRYTAGNRSGCFFISLGFVYSTIFTNIFENSIPVGTDIAALLPKYLNVKRAVFICAGKGPLGEILTSL
;
A
#
# COMPACT_ATOMS: atom_id res chain seq x y z
N MET A 1 20.22 5.80 9.64
CA MET A 1 19.07 4.89 9.83
C MET A 1 18.20 5.26 11.03
N TRP A 2 18.74 5.30 12.27
CA TRP A 2 17.96 5.60 13.47
C TRP A 2 17.22 6.94 13.43
N GLU A 3 17.86 7.98 12.93
CA GLU A 3 17.24 9.30 12.78
C GLU A 3 16.01 9.26 11.87
N SER A 4 16.12 8.60 10.71
CA SER A 4 15.00 8.44 9.77
C SER A 4 13.84 7.65 10.37
N VAL A 5 14.14 6.57 11.11
CA VAL A 5 13.11 5.76 11.79
C VAL A 5 12.40 6.56 12.88
N ILE A 6 13.14 7.36 13.66
CA ILE A 6 12.57 8.21 14.72
C ILE A 6 11.71 9.33 14.11
N CYS A 7 12.17 9.99 13.05
CA CYS A 7 11.40 11.04 12.36
C CYS A 7 10.09 10.48 11.79
N GLN A 8 10.18 9.32 11.13
CA GLN A 8 9.02 8.63 10.59
C GLN A 8 8.05 8.24 11.73
N LEU A 9 8.56 7.63 12.81
CA LEU A 9 7.75 7.26 13.96
C LEU A 9 7.02 8.46 14.56
N GLY A 10 7.69 9.60 14.71
CA GLY A 10 7.07 10.83 15.20
C GLY A 10 5.89 11.29 14.33
N GLY A 11 6.07 11.31 13.01
CA GLY A 11 5.00 11.66 12.07
C GLY A 11 3.83 10.67 12.11
N GLN A 12 4.13 9.38 12.27
CA GLN A 12 3.14 8.31 12.38
C GLN A 12 2.37 8.37 13.72
N ILE A 13 3.04 8.73 14.83
CA ILE A 13 2.43 9.01 16.14
C ILE A 13 1.35 10.08 15.99
N LEU A 14 1.71 11.22 15.41
CA LEU A 14 0.77 12.29 15.15
C LEU A 14 -0.37 11.83 14.22
N ALA A 15 -0.07 11.08 13.16
CA ALA A 15 -1.07 10.57 12.22
C ALA A 15 -2.12 9.69 12.92
N GLY A 16 -1.69 8.73 13.74
CA GLY A 16 -2.63 7.82 14.42
C GLY A 16 -3.49 8.52 15.48
N ILE A 17 -2.98 9.56 16.15
CA ILE A 17 -3.78 10.42 17.04
C ILE A 17 -4.88 11.12 16.23
N LEU A 18 -4.52 11.75 15.12
CA LEU A 18 -5.49 12.42 14.24
C LEU A 18 -6.50 11.43 13.65
N MET A 19 -6.05 10.23 13.30
CA MET A 19 -6.91 9.15 12.80
C MET A 19 -7.92 8.68 13.86
N ALA A 20 -7.51 8.59 15.13
CA ALA A 20 -8.41 8.25 16.23
C ALA A 20 -9.46 9.36 16.48
N LEU A 21 -9.06 10.62 16.37
CA LEU A 21 -9.95 11.77 16.55
C LEU A 21 -11.00 11.87 15.44
N ASN A 22 -10.58 11.89 14.18
CA ASN A 22 -11.50 11.91 13.02
C ASN A 22 -12.36 10.65 12.97
N GLY A 23 -11.74 9.54 13.32
CA GLY A 23 -12.33 8.23 13.33
C GLY A 23 -13.49 8.00 14.29
N ARG A 24 -13.40 8.62 15.48
CA ARG A 24 -14.41 8.52 16.54
C ARG A 24 -15.79 9.00 16.08
N ALA A 25 -15.84 10.01 15.20
CA ALA A 25 -17.10 10.49 14.64
C ALA A 25 -17.77 9.43 13.76
N GLY A 26 -16.99 8.73 12.92
CA GLY A 26 -17.46 7.59 12.14
C GLY A 26 -17.95 6.44 13.01
N ALA A 27 -17.24 6.14 14.10
CA ALA A 27 -17.61 5.06 15.03
C ALA A 27 -18.88 5.35 15.85
N LEU A 28 -19.10 6.60 16.25
CA LEU A 28 -20.27 7.00 17.03
C LEU A 28 -21.54 7.08 16.16
N TYR A 29 -21.45 7.81 15.05
CA TYR A 29 -22.61 8.14 14.23
C TYR A 29 -22.84 7.17 13.06
N ARG A 30 -21.90 6.23 12.84
CA ARG A 30 -21.92 5.27 11.71
C ARG A 30 -22.05 5.93 10.33
N ILE A 31 -21.51 7.15 10.21
CA ILE A 31 -21.51 7.94 8.97
C ILE A 31 -20.18 7.82 8.23
N PRO A 32 -20.17 7.87 6.89
CA PRO A 32 -18.95 7.92 6.09
C PRO A 32 -18.32 9.31 6.06
N PHE A 33 -17.08 9.41 5.58
CA PHE A 33 -16.31 10.64 5.47
C PHE A 33 -17.06 11.79 4.76
N PRO A 34 -17.69 11.61 3.59
CA PRO A 34 -18.35 12.71 2.89
C PRO A 34 -19.51 13.34 3.68
N VAL A 35 -20.15 12.55 4.56
CA VAL A 35 -21.22 13.05 5.43
C VAL A 35 -20.62 13.82 6.61
N LEU A 36 -19.51 13.34 7.17
CA LEU A 36 -18.79 14.07 8.21
C LEU A 36 -18.27 15.42 7.71
N CYS A 37 -17.78 15.52 6.47
CA CYS A 37 -17.33 16.79 5.91
C CYS A 37 -18.41 17.86 5.84
N ARG A 38 -19.70 17.48 5.76
CA ARG A 38 -20.82 18.43 5.73
C ARG A 38 -20.99 19.21 7.02
N SER A 39 -20.53 18.70 8.16
CA SER A 39 -20.60 19.46 9.42
C SER A 39 -19.63 20.64 9.46
N SER A 40 -18.53 20.58 8.73
CA SER A 40 -17.50 21.63 8.72
C SER A 40 -17.61 22.56 7.51
N TRP A 41 -17.92 22.01 6.32
CA TRP A 41 -17.94 22.76 5.06
C TRP A 41 -19.35 23.10 4.56
N GLY A 42 -20.40 22.67 5.28
CA GLY A 42 -21.77 22.75 4.80
C GLY A 42 -22.09 21.74 3.70
N SER A 43 -23.33 21.73 3.23
CA SER A 43 -23.84 20.75 2.26
C SER A 43 -23.17 20.87 0.89
N LEU A 44 -22.98 22.09 0.38
CA LEU A 44 -22.35 22.35 -0.91
C LEU A 44 -20.82 22.40 -0.81
N GLY A 45 -20.27 22.99 0.25
CA GLY A 45 -18.81 23.10 0.42
C GLY A 45 -18.14 21.75 0.62
N ALA A 46 -18.82 20.74 1.17
CA ALA A 46 -18.29 19.38 1.34
C ALA A 46 -18.03 18.63 0.02
N LEU A 47 -18.57 19.11 -1.11
CA LEU A 47 -18.30 18.50 -2.41
C LEU A 47 -16.83 18.67 -2.84
N TRP A 48 -16.21 19.81 -2.51
CA TRP A 48 -14.80 20.08 -2.85
C TRP A 48 -13.81 19.11 -2.19
N PRO A 49 -13.80 18.89 -0.86
CA PRO A 49 -12.90 17.93 -0.23
C PRO A 49 -13.22 16.49 -0.65
N THR A 50 -14.50 16.15 -0.86
CA THR A 50 -14.89 14.82 -1.33
C THR A 50 -14.38 14.54 -2.74
N PHE A 51 -14.44 15.52 -3.65
CA PHE A 51 -13.90 15.40 -5.00
C PHE A 51 -12.38 15.24 -5.02
N ASN A 52 -11.65 16.10 -4.30
CA ASN A 52 -10.19 15.99 -4.20
C ASN A 52 -9.76 14.63 -3.65
N ARG A 53 -10.49 14.12 -2.65
CA ARG A 53 -10.22 12.79 -2.09
C ARG A 53 -10.46 11.67 -3.09
N ALA A 54 -11.58 11.72 -3.83
CA ALA A 54 -11.89 10.72 -4.85
C ALA A 54 -10.79 10.66 -5.93
N VAL A 55 -10.32 11.82 -6.40
CA VAL A 55 -9.21 11.90 -7.37
C VAL A 55 -7.93 11.29 -6.81
N MET A 56 -7.54 11.65 -5.58
CA MET A 56 -6.35 11.10 -4.95
C MET A 56 -6.42 9.59 -4.76
N ALA A 57 -7.57 9.06 -4.37
CA ALA A 57 -7.74 7.62 -4.18
C ALA A 57 -7.78 6.85 -5.52
N ILE A 58 -8.23 7.46 -6.62
CA ILE A 58 -8.07 6.88 -7.98
C ILE A 58 -6.58 6.82 -8.38
N VAL A 59 -5.81 7.87 -8.11
CA VAL A 59 -4.37 7.88 -8.40
C VAL A 59 -3.64 6.81 -7.58
N TRP A 60 -3.93 6.72 -6.28
CA TRP A 60 -3.35 5.69 -5.42
C TRP A 60 -3.79 4.27 -5.80
N ASN A 61 -5.01 4.09 -6.33
CA ASN A 61 -5.44 2.82 -6.90
C ASN A 61 -4.52 2.38 -8.05
N GLY A 62 -4.17 3.31 -8.95
CA GLY A 62 -3.22 3.06 -10.03
C GLY A 62 -1.82 2.72 -9.51
N VAL A 63 -1.30 3.48 -8.57
CA VAL A 63 0.04 3.27 -7.96
C VAL A 63 0.12 1.91 -7.25
N ASN A 64 -0.91 1.53 -6.50
CA ASN A 64 -0.96 0.22 -5.82
C ASN A 64 -1.16 -0.93 -6.80
N ALA A 65 -1.92 -0.73 -7.89
CA ALA A 65 -2.05 -1.73 -8.95
C ALA A 65 -0.72 -1.96 -9.70
N VAL A 66 0.09 -0.92 -9.93
CA VAL A 66 1.44 -1.05 -10.48
C VAL A 66 2.37 -1.82 -9.53
N GLN A 67 2.37 -1.50 -8.23
CA GLN A 67 3.16 -2.25 -7.25
C GLN A 67 2.73 -3.72 -7.19
N GLY A 68 1.42 -3.98 -7.24
CA GLY A 68 0.87 -5.33 -7.34
C GLY A 68 1.32 -6.07 -8.61
N ALA A 69 1.37 -5.36 -9.74
CA ALA A 69 1.87 -5.88 -11.00
C ALA A 69 3.36 -6.25 -10.93
N GLN A 70 4.18 -5.42 -10.26
CA GLN A 70 5.60 -5.71 -10.03
C GLN A 70 5.77 -6.98 -9.19
N CYS A 71 5.04 -7.11 -8.07
CA CYS A 71 5.05 -8.35 -7.27
C CYS A 71 4.62 -9.57 -8.10
N LEU A 72 3.61 -9.42 -8.94
CA LEU A 72 3.12 -10.50 -9.80
C LEU A 72 4.14 -10.86 -10.89
N ASN A 73 4.87 -9.88 -11.41
CA ASN A 73 5.97 -10.11 -12.35
C ASN A 73 7.07 -10.96 -11.72
N VAL A 74 7.49 -10.64 -10.48
CA VAL A 74 8.46 -11.45 -9.72
C VAL A 74 7.94 -12.87 -9.50
N LEU A 75 6.67 -13.01 -9.11
CA LEU A 75 6.05 -14.32 -8.92
C LEU A 75 6.02 -15.13 -10.22
N LEU A 76 5.57 -14.55 -11.34
CA LEU A 76 5.50 -15.25 -12.61
C LEU A 76 6.90 -15.58 -13.16
N HIS A 77 7.88 -14.69 -12.98
CA HIS A 77 9.27 -14.94 -13.36
C HIS A 77 9.89 -16.11 -12.57
N SER A 78 9.48 -16.30 -11.31
CA SER A 78 9.94 -17.43 -10.50
C SER A 78 9.40 -18.79 -11.00
N ILE A 79 8.19 -18.82 -11.56
CA ILE A 79 7.53 -20.04 -12.08
C ILE A 79 7.95 -20.30 -13.53
N PHE A 80 7.82 -19.27 -14.37
CA PHE A 80 8.02 -19.33 -15.81
C PHE A 80 9.24 -18.47 -16.21
N PRO A 81 10.43 -19.07 -16.42
CA PRO A 81 11.59 -18.35 -16.95
C PRO A 81 11.32 -17.69 -18.31
N SER A 82 10.33 -18.20 -19.07
CA SER A 82 9.92 -17.66 -20.36
C SER A 82 9.36 -16.23 -20.29
N MET A 83 8.96 -15.73 -19.11
CA MET A 83 8.52 -14.34 -18.93
C MET A 83 9.66 -13.33 -19.10
N ALA A 84 10.92 -13.76 -18.93
CA ALA A 84 12.11 -12.94 -19.16
C ALA A 84 12.34 -12.63 -20.64
N ASN A 85 11.83 -13.49 -21.54
CA ASN A 85 12.05 -13.41 -22.97
C ASN A 85 11.02 -12.54 -23.72
N ILE A 86 10.09 -11.89 -23.00
CA ILE A 86 9.09 -11.03 -23.63
C ILE A 86 9.80 -9.75 -24.11
N PRO A 87 9.84 -9.47 -25.44
CA PRO A 87 10.51 -8.30 -25.96
C PRO A 87 9.83 -7.04 -25.42
N ASN A 88 10.61 -6.14 -24.82
CA ASN A 88 10.07 -4.92 -24.27
C ASN A 88 9.77 -3.93 -25.40
N THR A 89 8.48 -3.79 -25.74
CA THR A 89 7.99 -2.83 -26.74
C THR A 89 7.66 -1.46 -26.13
N MET A 90 7.83 -1.30 -24.80
CA MET A 90 7.56 -0.03 -24.12
C MET A 90 8.75 0.93 -24.17
N GLY A 91 8.46 2.20 -24.42
CA GLY A 91 9.48 3.25 -24.52
C GLY A 91 10.22 3.49 -23.19
N ALA A 92 11.44 4.05 -23.29
CA ALA A 92 12.37 4.26 -22.16
C ALA A 92 11.83 5.12 -20.99
N LYS A 93 10.65 5.75 -21.14
CA LYS A 93 9.97 6.55 -20.10
C LYS A 93 8.90 5.77 -19.34
N SER A 94 8.62 4.51 -19.70
CA SER A 94 7.62 3.69 -19.00
C SER A 94 8.19 3.11 -17.72
N ALA A 95 7.45 3.24 -16.62
CA ALA A 95 7.81 2.63 -15.33
C ALA A 95 7.62 1.11 -15.31
N LEU A 96 6.94 0.53 -16.31
CA LEU A 96 6.78 -0.92 -16.46
C LEU A 96 7.39 -1.40 -17.77
N THR A 97 7.88 -2.63 -17.76
CA THR A 97 8.18 -3.41 -18.96
C THR A 97 6.89 -3.95 -19.58
N SER A 98 6.94 -4.38 -20.84
CA SER A 98 5.78 -4.99 -21.53
C SER A 98 5.23 -6.20 -20.77
N ALA A 99 6.11 -7.01 -20.16
CA ALA A 99 5.74 -8.10 -19.26
C ALA A 99 5.04 -7.59 -17.98
N GLY A 100 5.54 -6.51 -17.37
CA GLY A 100 4.89 -5.85 -16.24
C GLY A 100 3.50 -5.31 -16.56
N MET A 101 3.27 -4.87 -17.80
CA MET A 101 1.97 -4.41 -18.29
C MET A 101 0.93 -5.53 -18.35
N ILE A 102 1.34 -6.71 -18.81
CA ILE A 102 0.48 -7.90 -18.81
C ILE A 102 0.13 -8.27 -17.36
N CYS A 103 1.14 -8.26 -16.48
CA CYS A 103 0.94 -8.49 -15.04
C CYS A 103 -0.01 -7.45 -14.43
N PHE A 104 0.04 -6.19 -14.89
CA PHE A 104 -0.89 -5.15 -14.46
C PHE A 104 -2.33 -5.47 -14.83
N PHE A 105 -2.59 -5.88 -16.08
CA PHE A 105 -3.95 -6.29 -16.48
C PHE A 105 -4.43 -7.52 -15.71
N VAL A 106 -3.56 -8.53 -15.50
CA VAL A 106 -3.92 -9.70 -14.69
C VAL A 106 -4.24 -9.30 -13.25
N PHE A 107 -3.39 -8.50 -12.62
CA PHE A 107 -3.61 -7.99 -11.27
C PHE A 107 -4.91 -7.18 -11.19
N TRP A 108 -5.18 -6.37 -12.21
CA TRP A 108 -6.39 -5.57 -12.33
C TRP A 108 -7.66 -6.43 -12.41
N PHE A 109 -7.66 -7.48 -13.24
CA PHE A 109 -8.77 -8.43 -13.33
C PHE A 109 -9.02 -9.15 -12.01
N VAL A 110 -7.95 -9.60 -11.34
CA VAL A 110 -8.05 -10.23 -10.02
C VAL A 110 -8.61 -9.25 -9.00
N ASN A 111 -8.13 -8.01 -8.98
CA ASN A 111 -8.64 -6.96 -8.09
C ASN A 111 -10.14 -6.72 -8.30
N CYS A 112 -10.58 -6.63 -9.56
CA CYS A 112 -12.00 -6.51 -9.92
C CYS A 112 -12.83 -7.72 -9.46
N ALA A 113 -12.29 -8.94 -9.55
CA ALA A 113 -12.98 -10.16 -9.10
C ALA A 113 -13.19 -10.17 -7.57
N PHE A 114 -12.21 -9.71 -6.80
CA PHE A 114 -12.34 -9.62 -5.33
C PHE A 114 -13.30 -8.52 -4.86
N LEU A 115 -13.57 -7.53 -5.71
CA LEU A 115 -14.51 -6.44 -5.48
C LEU A 115 -15.97 -6.92 -5.33
N PHE A 116 -16.31 -8.08 -5.87
CA PHE A 116 -17.65 -8.67 -5.75
C PHE A 116 -17.96 -9.18 -4.33
N ILE A 117 -16.93 -9.36 -3.49
CA ILE A 117 -17.10 -9.86 -2.12
C ILE A 117 -17.56 -8.70 -1.22
N PRO A 118 -18.64 -8.85 -0.43
CA PRO A 118 -19.10 -7.80 0.46
C PRO A 118 -18.14 -7.60 1.64
N ILE A 119 -17.82 -6.33 1.95
CA ILE A 119 -16.88 -5.89 3.00
C ILE A 119 -17.05 -6.64 4.35
N PRO A 120 -18.27 -6.90 4.88
CA PRO A 120 -18.42 -7.59 6.17
C PRO A 120 -17.86 -9.02 6.19
N LYS A 121 -17.82 -9.71 5.04
CA LYS A 121 -17.30 -11.07 4.91
C LYS A 121 -15.78 -11.12 4.73
N MET A 122 -15.13 -9.98 4.47
CA MET A 122 -13.67 -9.90 4.24
C MET A 122 -12.83 -9.93 5.51
N ARG A 123 -13.43 -9.95 6.72
CA ARG A 123 -12.68 -9.90 7.99
C ARG A 123 -11.63 -11.01 8.10
N ILE A 124 -11.99 -12.24 7.75
CA ILE A 124 -11.07 -13.39 7.78
C ILE A 124 -9.95 -13.20 6.74
N LEU A 125 -10.28 -12.70 5.55
CA LEU A 125 -9.31 -12.45 4.50
C LEU A 125 -8.27 -11.39 4.91
N VAL A 126 -8.67 -10.40 5.70
CA VAL A 126 -7.78 -9.39 6.28
C VAL A 126 -6.84 -10.00 7.32
N TYR A 127 -7.32 -10.92 8.18
CA TYR A 127 -6.42 -11.60 9.12
C TYR A 127 -5.38 -12.46 8.40
N ILE A 128 -5.81 -13.21 7.37
CA ILE A 128 -4.90 -13.99 6.52
C ILE A 128 -3.89 -13.06 5.84
N LYS A 129 -4.32 -11.89 5.36
CA LYS A 129 -3.46 -10.88 4.73
C LYS A 129 -2.36 -10.41 5.69
N VAL A 130 -2.71 -10.07 6.93
CA VAL A 130 -1.74 -9.62 7.93
C VAL A 130 -0.70 -10.72 8.18
N VAL A 131 -1.14 -11.97 8.37
CA VAL A 131 -0.23 -13.11 8.58
C VAL A 131 0.68 -13.33 7.38
N ALA A 132 0.13 -13.33 6.16
CA ALA A 132 0.89 -13.52 4.92
C ALA A 132 1.90 -12.38 4.67
N TYR A 133 1.53 -11.14 4.98
CA TYR A 133 2.43 -10.00 4.83
C TYR A 133 3.60 -10.06 5.80
N TYR A 134 3.32 -10.29 7.10
CA TYR A 134 4.37 -10.38 8.11
C TYR A 134 5.28 -11.58 7.89
N SER A 135 4.73 -12.75 7.54
CA SER A 135 5.54 -13.93 7.25
C SER A 135 6.46 -13.72 6.04
N ALA A 136 5.95 -13.13 4.95
CA ALA A 136 6.75 -12.81 3.77
C ALA A 136 7.85 -11.78 4.08
N THR A 137 7.54 -10.75 4.87
CA THR A 137 8.52 -9.72 5.26
C THR A 137 9.60 -10.30 6.17
N VAL A 138 9.23 -11.16 7.14
CA VAL A 138 10.20 -11.82 8.03
C VAL A 138 11.07 -12.81 7.24
N ALA A 139 10.48 -13.58 6.32
CA ALA A 139 11.23 -14.48 5.45
C ALA A 139 12.23 -13.71 4.58
N MET A 140 11.80 -12.59 4.00
CA MET A 140 12.68 -11.72 3.21
C MET A 140 13.82 -11.15 4.06
N LEU A 141 13.52 -10.65 5.26
CA LEU A 141 14.53 -10.13 6.18
C LEU A 141 15.56 -11.19 6.57
N ALA A 142 15.11 -12.39 6.96
CA ALA A 142 16.00 -13.48 7.33
C ALA A 142 16.90 -13.89 6.15
N TRP A 143 16.33 -13.92 4.94
CA TRP A 143 17.05 -14.28 3.74
C TRP A 143 18.11 -13.24 3.37
N THR A 144 17.76 -11.95 3.26
CA THR A 144 18.74 -10.92 2.91
C THR A 144 19.81 -10.75 3.98
N LEU A 145 19.47 -10.93 5.27
CA LEU A 145 20.45 -10.91 6.34
C LEU A 145 21.44 -12.08 6.25
N SER A 146 20.98 -13.28 5.89
CA SER A 146 21.85 -14.44 5.70
C SER A 146 22.83 -14.26 4.54
N LEU A 147 22.42 -13.59 3.45
CA LEU A 147 23.29 -13.28 2.31
C LEU A 147 24.29 -12.15 2.62
N SER A 148 23.90 -11.18 3.43
CA SER A 148 24.73 -10.01 3.76
C SER A 148 25.91 -10.35 4.69
N GLY A 149 25.89 -11.48 5.39
CA GLY A 149 27.00 -11.97 6.23
C GLY A 149 27.31 -11.16 7.50
N SER A 150 26.91 -9.88 7.60
CA SER A 150 26.84 -9.07 8.84
C SER A 150 26.25 -7.67 8.58
N SER A 151 25.04 -7.38 9.09
CA SER A 151 24.39 -6.04 9.02
C SER A 151 25.06 -4.92 9.84
N LYS A 152 26.16 -5.20 10.55
CA LYS A 152 26.74 -4.25 11.53
C LYS A 152 27.30 -2.98 10.90
N HIS A 153 27.72 -3.02 9.64
CA HIS A 153 28.34 -1.88 8.97
C HIS A 153 27.30 -0.83 8.55
N THR A 154 26.20 -1.25 7.91
CA THR A 154 25.17 -0.31 7.40
C THR A 154 24.26 0.25 8.48
N LEU A 155 24.00 -0.50 9.58
CA LEU A 155 23.23 -0.01 10.73
C LEU A 155 23.90 1.18 11.46
N ARG A 156 25.22 1.33 11.30
CA ARG A 156 26.05 2.36 11.93
C ARG A 156 26.47 3.47 10.97
N SER A 157 26.03 3.46 9.71
CA SER A 157 26.33 4.54 8.78
C SER A 157 25.78 5.86 9.31
N HIS A 158 26.68 6.78 9.62
CA HIS A 158 26.37 8.11 10.14
C HIS A 158 25.80 9.01 9.04
N SER A 159 24.97 9.98 9.42
CA SER A 159 24.47 10.98 8.47
C SER A 159 25.65 11.78 7.89
N THR A 160 25.79 11.83 6.58
CA THR A 160 26.79 12.65 5.88
C THR A 160 26.48 14.16 5.94
N ILE A 161 25.27 14.53 6.38
CA ILE A 161 24.78 15.90 6.45
C ILE A 161 24.87 16.41 7.90
N HIS A 162 25.44 17.59 8.10
CA HIS A 162 25.61 18.25 9.39
C HIS A 162 25.04 19.68 9.39
N GLY A 163 24.77 20.24 10.57
CA GLY A 163 24.32 21.62 10.73
C GLY A 163 22.83 21.85 10.47
N THR A 164 22.47 23.08 10.05
CA THR A 164 21.08 23.53 9.85
C THR A 164 20.33 22.74 8.78
N GLU A 165 21.04 22.26 7.76
CA GLU A 165 20.47 21.43 6.69
C GLU A 165 19.94 20.10 7.23
N LYS A 166 20.61 19.50 8.21
CA LYS A 166 20.15 18.28 8.89
C LYS A 166 18.84 18.51 9.63
N SER A 167 18.71 19.62 10.36
CA SER A 167 17.48 19.96 11.10
C SER A 167 16.29 20.18 10.16
N TRP A 168 16.52 20.82 9.01
CA TRP A 168 15.48 20.99 8.00
C TRP A 168 15.07 19.66 7.36
N MET A 169 16.04 18.78 7.08
CA MET A 169 15.76 17.44 6.55
C MET A 169 14.97 16.59 7.55
N VAL A 170 15.32 16.64 8.84
CA VAL A 170 14.57 15.98 9.93
C VAL A 170 13.12 16.46 9.98
N ALA A 171 12.89 17.78 9.93
CA ALA A 171 11.54 18.34 9.90
C ALA A 171 10.77 17.89 8.64
N LYS A 172 11.42 17.90 7.48
CA LYS A 172 10.83 17.44 6.22
C LYS A 172 10.43 15.97 6.30
N PHE A 173 11.29 15.09 6.84
CA PHE A 173 10.97 13.67 7.01
C PHE A 173 9.83 13.42 7.99
N PHE A 174 9.75 14.20 9.07
CA PHE A 174 8.63 14.14 10.01
C PHE A 174 7.29 14.44 9.31
N TRP A 175 7.23 15.54 8.56
CA TRP A 175 6.02 15.91 7.79
C TRP A 175 5.73 14.93 6.66
N LEU A 176 6.75 14.37 6.01
CA LEU A 176 6.59 13.34 4.98
C LEU A 176 5.97 12.08 5.58
N GLY A 177 6.38 11.70 6.79
CA GLY A 177 5.81 10.58 7.54
C GLY A 177 4.32 10.78 7.82
N LEU A 178 3.93 11.98 8.27
CA LEU A 178 2.52 12.33 8.45
C LEU A 178 1.75 12.32 7.11
N ALA A 179 2.33 12.94 6.07
CA ALA A 179 1.71 13.07 4.75
C ALA A 179 1.43 11.70 4.11
N SER A 180 2.32 10.73 4.31
CA SER A 180 2.14 9.35 3.80
C SER A 180 0.87 8.67 4.32
N VAL A 181 0.35 9.13 5.47
CA VAL A 181 -0.83 8.55 6.12
C VAL A 181 -2.02 9.53 6.12
N ALA A 182 -1.83 10.76 5.65
CA ALA A 182 -2.86 11.79 5.65
C ALA A 182 -4.16 11.35 4.95
N THR A 183 -4.04 10.57 3.86
CA THR A 183 -5.21 9.99 3.17
C THR A 183 -6.04 9.10 4.10
N PHE A 184 -5.39 8.28 4.92
CA PHE A 184 -6.05 7.42 5.91
C PHE A 184 -6.66 8.20 7.07
N VAL A 185 -5.97 9.27 7.50
CA VAL A 185 -6.49 10.17 8.54
C VAL A 185 -7.80 10.83 8.09
N SER A 186 -7.90 11.20 6.81
CA SER A 186 -9.12 11.78 6.25
C SER A 186 -10.25 10.75 6.17
N ASN A 187 -9.96 9.52 5.75
CA ASN A 187 -10.98 8.51 5.44
C ASN A 187 -11.30 7.54 6.57
N ALA A 188 -10.70 7.73 7.74
CA ALA A 188 -10.84 6.87 8.92
C ALA A 188 -12.30 6.50 9.22
N ALA A 189 -13.22 7.46 9.03
CA ALA A 189 -14.65 7.27 9.26
C ALA A 189 -15.29 6.16 8.39
N ASP A 190 -14.81 5.94 7.15
CA ASP A 190 -15.40 4.98 6.21
C ASP A 190 -15.26 3.52 6.65
N LEU A 191 -14.14 3.21 7.30
CA LEU A 191 -13.86 1.87 7.83
C LEU A 191 -14.36 1.74 9.27
N GLN A 192 -14.26 2.80 10.06
CA GLN A 192 -14.55 2.75 11.48
C GLN A 192 -16.04 2.86 11.82
N ARG A 193 -16.90 3.24 10.86
CA ARG A 193 -18.36 3.07 10.97
C ARG A 193 -18.80 1.62 11.20
N TYR A 194 -17.94 0.64 10.88
CA TYR A 194 -18.19 -0.78 11.11
C TYR A 194 -17.71 -1.28 12.48
N ALA A 195 -17.20 -0.38 13.34
CA ALA A 195 -16.78 -0.72 14.70
C ALA A 195 -17.97 -1.16 15.57
N ARG A 196 -17.72 -2.11 16.48
CA ARG A 196 -18.73 -2.62 17.41
C ARG A 196 -19.02 -1.61 18.52
N ARG A 197 -17.98 -0.98 19.07
CA ARG A 197 -18.08 0.04 20.12
C ARG A 197 -17.35 1.32 19.71
N ARG A 198 -17.79 2.46 20.26
CA ARG A 198 -17.24 3.80 19.99
C ARG A 198 -15.75 3.93 20.33
N ASN A 199 -15.30 3.28 21.40
CA ASN A 199 -13.93 3.44 21.92
C ASN A 199 -12.94 2.38 21.41
N ASP A 200 -13.42 1.29 20.80
CA ASP A 200 -12.55 0.22 20.27
C ASP A 200 -11.60 0.76 19.19
N VAL A 201 -12.03 1.80 18.49
CA VAL A 201 -11.28 2.49 17.45
C VAL A 201 -10.04 3.21 18.00
N ILE A 202 -10.13 3.77 19.21
CA ILE A 202 -9.05 4.59 19.78
C ILE A 202 -7.82 3.73 20.04
N LEU A 203 -8.00 2.60 20.76
CA LEU A 203 -6.88 1.72 21.07
C LEU A 203 -6.28 1.09 19.80
N GLY A 204 -7.13 0.72 18.84
CA GLY A 204 -6.67 0.21 17.55
C GLY A 204 -5.79 1.20 16.79
N GLN A 205 -6.21 2.46 16.68
CA GLN A 205 -5.47 3.45 15.89
C GLN A 205 -4.29 4.09 16.63
N VAL A 206 -4.36 4.22 17.97
CA VAL A 206 -3.31 4.88 18.76
C VAL A 206 -2.19 3.92 19.18
N PHE A 207 -2.44 2.60 19.12
CA PHE A 207 -1.43 1.61 19.51
C PHE A 207 -1.09 0.67 18.36
N SER A 208 -2.08 -0.02 17.78
CA SER A 208 -1.80 -1.03 16.74
C SER A 208 -1.19 -0.42 15.49
N PHE A 209 -1.63 0.78 15.10
CA PHE A 209 -1.12 1.47 13.91
C PHE A 209 0.37 1.82 14.05
N HIS A 210 0.77 2.33 15.22
CA HIS A 210 2.15 2.75 15.49
C HIS A 210 3.09 1.58 15.62
N VAL A 211 2.69 0.57 16.37
CA VAL A 211 3.50 -0.63 16.57
C VAL A 211 3.71 -1.36 15.26
N ALA A 212 2.65 -1.51 14.44
CA ALA A 212 2.76 -2.16 13.14
C ALA A 212 3.70 -1.40 12.20
N ASN A 213 3.53 -0.09 12.07
CA ASN A 213 4.39 0.75 11.21
C ASN A 213 5.84 0.77 11.71
N PHE A 214 6.06 0.81 13.03
CA PHE A 214 7.41 0.81 13.60
C PHE A 214 8.16 -0.48 13.28
N ILE A 215 7.52 -1.64 13.47
CA ILE A 215 8.11 -2.95 13.16
C ILE A 215 8.44 -3.03 11.66
N ILE A 216 7.49 -2.69 10.79
CA ILE A 216 7.69 -2.76 9.33
C ILE A 216 8.77 -1.77 8.88
N ALA A 217 8.82 -0.56 9.46
CA ALA A 217 9.85 0.43 9.13
C ALA A 217 11.25 -0.07 9.48
N ILE A 218 11.43 -0.70 10.65
CA ILE A 218 12.72 -1.30 11.02
C ILE A 218 13.08 -2.40 10.03
N MET A 219 12.16 -3.34 9.76
CA MET A 219 12.42 -4.45 8.85
C MET A 219 12.76 -3.96 7.45
N GLY A 220 12.00 -3.00 6.90
CA GLY A 220 12.24 -2.40 5.59
C GLY A 220 13.58 -1.68 5.51
N CYS A 221 13.95 -0.91 6.54
CA CYS A 221 15.26 -0.26 6.59
C CYS A 221 16.41 -1.28 6.68
N VAL A 222 16.26 -2.39 7.41
CA VAL A 222 17.28 -3.44 7.46
C VAL A 222 17.38 -4.16 6.11
N ILE A 223 16.26 -4.50 5.47
CA ILE A 223 16.24 -5.11 4.13
C ILE A 223 16.93 -4.20 3.12
N ALA A 224 16.58 -2.91 3.09
CA ALA A 224 17.25 -1.94 2.23
C ALA A 224 18.75 -1.85 2.57
N ALA A 225 19.11 -1.79 3.85
CA ALA A 225 20.51 -1.75 4.27
C ALA A 225 21.32 -2.98 3.85
N THR A 226 20.71 -4.17 3.78
CA THR A 226 21.37 -5.39 3.30
C THR A 226 21.60 -5.41 1.79
N SER A 227 20.97 -4.53 1.00
CA SER A 227 21.17 -4.49 -0.46
C SER A 227 22.58 -4.02 -0.86
N GLU A 228 23.17 -3.07 -0.10
CA GLU A 228 24.51 -2.55 -0.35
C GLU A 228 25.60 -3.64 -0.26
N PRO A 229 25.69 -4.46 0.80
CA PRO A 229 26.67 -5.55 0.84
C PRO A 229 26.36 -6.70 -0.14
N ILE A 230 25.10 -6.92 -0.53
CA ILE A 230 24.71 -8.03 -1.43
C ILE A 230 24.95 -7.69 -2.91
N PHE A 231 24.73 -6.42 -3.28
CA PHE A 231 24.70 -5.98 -4.67
C PHE A 231 25.57 -4.75 -4.99
N GLY A 232 26.21 -4.14 -3.98
CA GLY A 232 27.05 -2.95 -4.15
C GLY A 232 26.30 -1.62 -4.26
N GLU A 233 24.96 -1.61 -4.18
CA GLU A 233 24.16 -0.39 -4.24
C GLU A 233 22.96 -0.45 -3.28
N LEU A 234 22.47 0.71 -2.84
CA LEU A 234 21.30 0.80 -1.97
C LEU A 234 20.00 0.73 -2.78
N ILE A 235 19.33 -0.42 -2.73
CA ILE A 235 17.99 -0.64 -3.28
C ILE A 235 16.96 -0.44 -2.18
N TRP A 236 16.08 0.54 -2.35
CA TRP A 236 14.99 0.84 -1.40
C TRP A 236 13.73 -0.01 -1.65
N ASN A 237 13.50 -0.45 -2.90
CA ASN A 237 12.30 -1.20 -3.26
C ASN A 237 12.52 -2.70 -3.01
N PRO A 238 11.77 -3.33 -2.09
CA PRO A 238 11.93 -4.75 -1.79
C PRO A 238 11.60 -5.65 -2.99
N ILE A 239 10.71 -5.22 -3.89
CA ILE A 239 10.36 -5.98 -5.08
C ILE A 239 11.56 -6.05 -6.02
N SER A 240 12.28 -4.94 -6.21
CA SER A 240 13.50 -4.89 -7.01
C SER A 240 14.64 -5.72 -6.40
N ILE A 241 14.71 -5.83 -5.07
CA ILE A 241 15.64 -6.77 -4.41
C ILE A 241 15.33 -8.21 -4.82
N LEU A 242 14.05 -8.61 -4.83
CA LEU A 242 13.65 -9.97 -5.24
C LEU A 242 13.93 -10.23 -6.73
N GLU A 243 13.73 -9.23 -7.61
CA GLU A 243 14.11 -9.32 -9.02
C GLU A 243 15.61 -9.56 -9.17
N ARG A 244 16.44 -8.76 -8.49
CA ARG A 244 17.90 -8.85 -8.57
C ARG A 244 18.48 -10.13 -7.93
N LEU A 245 17.77 -10.72 -6.97
CA LEU A 245 18.09 -12.06 -6.43
C LEU A 245 17.82 -13.19 -7.44
N MET A 246 17.06 -12.92 -8.51
CA MET A 246 16.77 -13.85 -9.61
C MET A 246 17.54 -13.50 -10.90
N GLU A 247 18.57 -12.67 -10.84
CA GLU A 247 19.39 -12.33 -12.01
C GLU A 247 20.72 -13.11 -12.05
N GLY A 248 21.17 -13.44 -13.26
CA GLY A 248 22.49 -14.03 -13.53
C GLY A 248 22.73 -15.38 -12.83
N ASP A 249 23.94 -15.54 -12.27
CA ASP A 249 24.37 -16.77 -11.60
C ASP A 249 23.59 -17.10 -10.31
N ARG A 250 22.72 -16.18 -9.86
CA ARG A 250 21.85 -16.36 -8.69
C ARG A 250 20.49 -17.00 -9.05
N TYR A 251 20.24 -17.32 -10.33
CA TYR A 251 19.02 -18.00 -10.78
C TYR A 251 19.02 -19.51 -10.45
N THR A 252 19.06 -19.83 -9.16
CA THR A 252 19.04 -21.21 -8.66
C THR A 252 17.61 -21.64 -8.28
N ALA A 253 17.29 -22.93 -8.37
CA ALA A 253 15.99 -23.48 -7.95
C ALA A 253 15.60 -23.07 -6.51
N GLY A 254 16.58 -23.01 -5.60
CA GLY A 254 16.37 -22.50 -4.23
C GLY A 254 15.90 -21.05 -4.19
N ASN A 255 16.60 -20.15 -4.89
CA ASN A 255 16.26 -18.72 -4.94
C ASN A 255 14.91 -18.47 -5.62
N ARG A 256 14.59 -19.23 -6.67
CA ARG A 256 13.28 -19.17 -7.33
C ARG A 256 12.15 -19.53 -6.37
N SER A 257 12.32 -20.60 -5.60
CA SER A 257 11.31 -21.03 -4.62
C SER A 257 11.12 -19.99 -3.51
N GLY A 258 12.21 -19.38 -3.02
CA GLY A 258 12.14 -18.30 -2.04
C GLY A 258 11.41 -17.07 -2.56
N CYS A 259 11.75 -16.60 -3.76
CA CYS A 259 11.07 -15.49 -4.40
C CYS A 259 9.60 -15.80 -4.71
N PHE A 260 9.25 -17.04 -5.07
CA PHE A 260 7.85 -17.45 -5.27
C PHE A 260 7.01 -17.25 -4.01
N PHE A 261 7.44 -17.81 -2.88
CA PHE A 261 6.66 -17.74 -1.63
C PHE A 261 6.55 -16.32 -1.08
N ILE A 262 7.63 -15.54 -1.14
CA ILE A 262 7.63 -14.14 -0.67
C ILE A 262 6.72 -13.29 -1.57
N SER A 263 6.88 -13.39 -2.89
CA SER A 263 6.07 -12.63 -3.84
C SER A 263 4.61 -13.03 -3.80
N LEU A 264 4.27 -14.30 -3.50
CA LEU A 264 2.89 -14.73 -3.33
C LEU A 264 2.23 -14.01 -2.13
N GLY A 265 2.95 -13.93 -1.01
CA GLY A 265 2.49 -13.19 0.17
C GLY A 265 2.33 -11.70 -0.10
N PHE A 266 3.22 -11.09 -0.89
CA PHE A 266 3.12 -9.69 -1.29
C PHE A 266 1.99 -9.44 -2.29
N VAL A 267 1.83 -10.25 -3.33
CA VAL A 267 0.72 -10.14 -4.29
C VAL A 267 -0.62 -10.22 -3.55
N TYR A 268 -0.80 -11.24 -2.72
CA TYR A 268 -2.01 -11.40 -1.91
C TYR A 268 -2.25 -10.16 -1.06
N SER A 269 -1.22 -9.70 -0.34
CA SER A 269 -1.33 -8.52 0.53
C SER A 269 -1.69 -7.25 -0.23
N THR A 270 -1.06 -7.00 -1.37
CA THR A 270 -1.29 -5.80 -2.18
C THR A 270 -2.69 -5.77 -2.80
N ILE A 271 -3.28 -6.91 -3.16
CA ILE A 271 -4.68 -6.99 -3.62
C ILE A 271 -5.61 -6.42 -2.56
N PHE A 272 -5.51 -6.92 -1.32
CA PHE A 272 -6.37 -6.46 -0.22
C PHE A 272 -6.08 -5.01 0.15
N THR A 273 -4.80 -4.62 0.24
CA THR A 273 -4.42 -3.22 0.47
C THR A 273 -5.11 -2.31 -0.55
N ASN A 274 -5.02 -2.63 -1.84
CA ASN A 274 -5.63 -1.78 -2.88
C ASN A 274 -7.16 -1.66 -2.74
N ILE A 275 -7.85 -2.77 -2.43
CA ILE A 275 -9.31 -2.77 -2.23
C ILE A 275 -9.71 -1.92 -1.04
N PHE A 276 -9.07 -2.10 0.12
CA PHE A 276 -9.44 -1.42 1.35
C PHE A 276 -9.07 0.06 1.35
N GLU A 277 -7.95 0.42 0.74
CA GLU A 277 -7.41 1.78 0.81
C GLU A 277 -7.95 2.68 -0.28
N ASN A 278 -8.16 2.14 -1.48
CA ASN A 278 -8.46 2.95 -2.65
C ASN A 278 -9.84 2.65 -3.21
N SER A 279 -10.19 1.37 -3.38
CA SER A 279 -11.45 1.03 -4.04
C SER A 279 -12.68 1.33 -3.18
N ILE A 280 -12.68 0.91 -1.90
CA ILE A 280 -13.80 1.18 -0.98
C ILE A 280 -14.01 2.70 -0.79
N PRO A 281 -12.97 3.50 -0.50
CA PRO A 281 -13.17 4.91 -0.20
C PRO A 281 -13.62 5.72 -1.42
N VAL A 282 -13.12 5.41 -2.63
CA VAL A 282 -13.63 6.02 -3.87
C VAL A 282 -15.10 5.64 -4.09
N GLY A 283 -15.46 4.38 -3.82
CA GLY A 283 -16.85 3.94 -3.87
C GLY A 283 -17.78 4.77 -3.01
N THR A 284 -17.36 5.11 -1.78
CA THR A 284 -18.13 5.96 -0.87
C THR A 284 -18.12 7.43 -1.26
N ASP A 285 -17.01 7.96 -1.78
CA ASP A 285 -16.91 9.37 -2.19
C ASP A 285 -17.72 9.67 -3.45
N ILE A 286 -17.57 8.85 -4.50
CA ILE A 286 -18.28 9.04 -5.76
C ILE A 286 -19.80 8.85 -5.56
N ALA A 287 -20.21 7.90 -4.73
CA ALA A 287 -21.62 7.73 -4.37
C ALA A 287 -22.18 8.95 -3.60
N ALA A 288 -21.35 9.66 -2.83
CA ALA A 288 -21.75 10.88 -2.15
C ALA A 288 -21.76 12.12 -3.06
N LEU A 289 -20.93 12.15 -4.10
CA LEU A 289 -20.86 13.22 -5.11
C LEU A 289 -22.02 13.15 -6.11
N LEU A 290 -22.38 11.94 -6.56
CA LEU A 290 -23.42 11.71 -7.56
C LEU A 290 -24.46 10.67 -7.08
N PRO A 291 -25.19 10.93 -5.98
CA PRO A 291 -26.09 9.95 -5.36
C PRO A 291 -27.27 9.54 -6.26
N LYS A 292 -27.67 10.38 -7.21
CA LYS A 292 -28.72 10.08 -8.20
C LYS A 292 -28.27 9.11 -9.29
N TYR A 293 -26.97 9.03 -9.58
CA TYR A 293 -26.46 8.30 -10.75
C TYR A 293 -25.63 7.06 -10.35
N LEU A 294 -25.02 7.05 -9.16
CA LEU A 294 -24.02 6.05 -8.79
C LEU A 294 -24.28 5.46 -7.39
N ASN A 295 -24.54 4.14 -7.36
CA ASN A 295 -24.50 3.35 -6.13
C ASN A 295 -23.05 2.99 -5.77
N VAL A 296 -22.74 2.79 -4.48
CA VAL A 296 -21.40 2.44 -3.99
C VAL A 296 -20.80 1.29 -4.81
N LYS A 297 -21.55 0.23 -5.09
CA LYS A 297 -21.08 -0.88 -5.94
C LYS A 297 -20.64 -0.42 -7.35
N ARG A 298 -21.44 0.42 -8.02
CA ARG A 298 -21.13 0.97 -9.35
C ARG A 298 -19.93 1.92 -9.32
N ALA A 299 -19.82 2.73 -8.26
CA ALA A 299 -18.71 3.66 -8.05
C ALA A 299 -17.37 2.94 -7.81
N VAL A 300 -17.36 1.84 -7.06
CA VAL A 300 -16.16 1.01 -6.86
C VAL A 300 -15.70 0.40 -8.19
N PHE A 301 -16.63 -0.03 -9.06
CA PHE A 301 -16.30 -0.51 -10.42
C PHE A 301 -15.76 0.60 -11.35
N ILE A 302 -16.33 1.80 -11.28
CA ILE A 302 -15.83 2.95 -12.05
C ILE A 302 -14.41 3.33 -11.62
N CYS A 303 -14.11 3.23 -10.32
CA CYS A 303 -12.76 3.43 -9.79
C CYS A 303 -11.78 2.32 -10.21
N ALA A 304 -12.24 1.08 -10.26
CA ALA A 304 -11.43 -0.03 -10.74
C ALA A 304 -11.08 0.21 -12.21
N GLY A 305 -12.00 0.67 -13.03
CA GLY A 305 -11.70 1.17 -14.36
C GLY A 305 -12.93 1.10 -15.24
N LYS A 306 -13.28 2.23 -15.84
CA LYS A 306 -14.02 2.23 -17.09
C LYS A 306 -13.12 1.63 -18.18
N GLY A 307 -12.94 0.31 -18.15
CA GLY A 307 -12.65 -0.50 -19.33
C GLY A 307 -13.97 -0.76 -20.08
N PRO A 308 -13.93 -1.00 -21.40
CA PRO A 308 -15.09 -0.99 -22.31
C PRO A 308 -16.21 -2.03 -22.05
N LEU A 309 -16.19 -2.77 -20.93
CA LEU A 309 -17.19 -3.79 -20.56
C LEU A 309 -18.27 -3.31 -19.58
N GLY A 310 -18.15 -2.09 -19.04
CA GLY A 310 -19.10 -1.54 -18.06
C GLY A 310 -20.52 -1.31 -18.60
N GLU A 311 -20.69 -1.20 -19.92
CA GLU A 311 -22.01 -1.04 -20.55
C GLU A 311 -22.68 -2.38 -20.91
N ILE A 312 -21.88 -3.43 -21.15
CA ILE A 312 -22.40 -4.74 -21.56
C ILE A 312 -23.03 -5.48 -20.36
N LEU A 313 -22.46 -5.35 -19.16
CA LEU A 313 -22.92 -6.07 -17.96
C LEU A 313 -24.05 -5.37 -17.19
N THR A 314 -24.46 -4.16 -17.58
CA THR A 314 -25.68 -3.50 -17.06
C THR A 314 -26.94 -3.81 -17.88
N SER A 315 -26.81 -4.59 -18.96
CA SER A 315 -27.93 -5.06 -19.79
C SER A 315 -28.39 -6.49 -19.48
N LEU A 316 -27.83 -7.11 -18.43
CA LEU A 316 -28.27 -8.37 -17.81
C LEU A 316 -28.60 -8.13 -16.33
#